data_AF-A0A7J6EIE5-F1
#
_entry.id   AF-A0A7J6EIE5-F1
#
_cell.length_a   1.000
_cell.length_b   1.000
_cell.length_c   1.000
_cell.angle_alpha   90.00
_cell.angle_beta   90.00
_cell.angle_gamma   90.00
#
_symmetry.space_group_name_H-M   'P 1'
#
loop_
_entity.id
_entity.type
_entity.pdbx_description
1 polymer ?
#
loop_
_entity_poly.entity_id
_entity_poly.type
_entity_poly.pdbx_seq_one_letter_code
_entity_poly.pdbx_strand_id
1 'polypeptide(L)'
;MSEYSNKKTRGAFIAAVFAMQGLGITAGGVFAIVLSTLFEIKFKAPTFEVDPIGSTVPQADYLWRIVLMAGALPAAITFYWRLKMPKTARYTALIFPAKFRSTCHGISATLGKLGAIVGAFGFVYLAQNQE
;
A
#
# COMPACT_ATOMS: atom_id res chain seq x y z
N MET A 1 9.51 0.04 10.10
CA MET A 1 9.35 0.16 11.56
C MET A 1 10.50 -0.47 12.32
N SER A 2 10.79 -1.77 12.13
CA SER A 2 12.00 -2.41 12.69
C SER A 2 13.30 -1.74 12.26
N GLU A 3 13.31 -1.18 11.04
CA GLU A 3 14.44 -0.44 10.48
C GLU A 3 14.73 0.89 11.17
N TYR A 4 13.71 1.53 11.76
CA TYR A 4 13.84 2.81 12.48
C TYR A 4 13.87 2.64 14.00
N SER A 5 13.69 1.42 14.53
CA SER A 5 13.57 1.14 15.97
C SER A 5 14.82 0.44 16.51
N ASN A 6 15.28 0.90 17.68
CA ASN A 6 16.46 0.37 18.38
C ASN A 6 16.22 -1.09 18.80
N LYS A 7 17.26 -1.93 18.83
CA LYS A 7 17.13 -3.40 19.00
C LYS A 7 16.32 -3.81 20.24
N LYS A 8 16.37 -3.02 21.31
CA LYS A 8 15.70 -3.27 22.60
C LYS A 8 14.18 -3.04 22.57
N THR A 9 13.67 -2.17 21.69
CA THR A 9 12.26 -1.72 21.65
C THR A 9 11.46 -2.27 20.47
N ARG A 10 12.11 -3.06 19.60
CA ARG A 10 11.47 -3.62 18.39
C ARG A 10 10.25 -4.48 18.71
N GLY A 11 10.33 -5.32 19.74
CA GLY A 11 9.22 -6.18 20.17
C GLY A 11 8.01 -5.40 20.66
N ALA A 12 8.23 -4.39 21.52
CA ALA A 12 7.18 -3.51 22.02
C ALA A 12 6.48 -2.74 20.88
N PHE A 13 7.25 -2.31 19.89
CA PHE A 13 6.70 -1.58 18.75
C PHE A 13 5.84 -2.47 17.83
N ILE A 14 6.20 -3.75 17.67
CA ILE A 14 5.36 -4.73 16.95
C ILE A 14 4.08 -5.04 17.73
N ALA A 15 4.19 -5.25 19.05
CA ALA A 15 3.03 -5.49 19.91
C ALA A 15 2.04 -4.31 19.88
N ALA A 16 2.54 -3.07 19.84
CA ALA A 16 1.71 -1.88 19.71
C ALA A 16 0.90 -1.86 18.39
N VAL A 17 1.46 -2.34 17.28
CA VAL A 17 0.75 -2.42 16.00
C VAL A 17 -0.38 -3.45 16.06
N PHE A 18 -0.17 -4.60 16.69
CA PHE A 18 -1.22 -5.59 16.88
C PHE A 18 -2.33 -5.08 17.82
N ALA A 19 -1.97 -4.36 18.89
CA ALA A 19 -2.93 -3.73 19.77
C ALA A 19 -3.80 -2.68 19.05
N MET A 20 -3.22 -1.92 18.10
CA MET A 20 -3.98 -0.94 17.31
C MET A 20 -5.05 -1.58 16.40
N GLN A 21 -4.87 -2.81 15.94
CA GLN A 21 -5.90 -3.51 15.15
C GLN A 21 -7.16 -3.73 15.99
N GLY A 22 -6.99 -4.19 17.24
CA GLY A 22 -8.10 -4.38 18.18
C GLY A 22 -8.84 -3.06 18.47
N LEU A 23 -8.09 -1.98 18.74
CA LEU A 23 -8.68 -0.65 18.98
C LEU A 23 -9.51 -0.16 17.79
N GLY A 24 -9.04 -0.40 16.55
CA GLY A 24 -9.78 -0.03 15.34
C GLY A 24 -11.13 -0.73 15.22
N ILE A 25 -11.19 -2.03 15.54
CA ILE A 25 -12.44 -2.81 15.51
C ILE A 25 -13.40 -2.33 16.60
N THR A 26 -12.92 -2.13 17.82
CA THR A 26 -13.77 -1.62 18.91
C THR A 26 -14.30 -0.23 18.60
N ALA A 27 -13.46 0.69 18.11
CA ALA A 27 -13.89 2.04 17.74
C ALA A 27 -14.94 2.03 16.61
N GLY A 28 -14.75 1.19 15.58
CA GLY A 28 -15.72 1.03 14.50
C GLY A 28 -17.05 0.44 14.99
N GLY A 29 -17.00 -0.56 15.87
CA GLY A 29 -18.20 -1.17 16.46
C GLY A 29 -18.99 -0.19 17.34
N VAL A 30 -18.31 0.56 18.21
CA VAL A 30 -18.93 1.62 19.02
C VAL A 30 -19.57 2.68 18.14
N PHE A 31 -18.87 3.12 17.09
CA PHE A 31 -19.41 4.09 16.13
C PHE A 31 -20.69 3.58 15.44
N ALA A 32 -20.70 2.32 14.99
CA ALA A 32 -21.86 1.71 14.36
C ALA A 32 -23.05 1.65 15.33
N ILE A 33 -22.84 1.25 16.58
CA ILE A 33 -23.90 1.18 17.60
C ILE A 33 -24.47 2.57 17.89
N VAL A 34 -23.61 3.56 18.09
CA VAL A 34 -24.06 4.96 18.32
C VAL A 34 -24.88 5.46 17.13
N LEU A 35 -24.44 5.19 15.90
CA LEU A 35 -25.17 5.64 14.72
C LEU A 35 -26.53 4.92 14.59
N SER A 36 -26.58 3.60 14.79
CA SER A 36 -27.82 2.82 14.74
C SER A 36 -28.82 3.29 15.80
N THR A 37 -28.38 3.47 17.06
CA THR A 37 -29.25 3.96 18.14
C THR A 37 -29.81 5.35 17.87
N LEU A 38 -28.99 6.28 17.34
CA LEU A 38 -29.47 7.60 16.93
C LEU A 38 -30.54 7.52 15.84
N PHE A 39 -30.40 6.57 14.92
CA PHE A 39 -31.32 6.36 13.81
C PHE A 39 -32.66 5.78 14.28
N GLU A 40 -32.63 4.81 15.20
CA GLU A 40 -33.83 4.24 15.83
C GLU A 40 -34.62 5.29 16.64
N ILE A 41 -33.92 6.21 17.33
CA ILE A 41 -34.58 7.30 18.05
C ILE A 41 -35.29 8.25 17.09
N LYS A 42 -34.67 8.55 15.94
CA LYS A 42 -35.18 9.53 14.97
C LYS A 42 -36.24 8.96 14.03
N PHE A 43 -36.15 7.68 13.69
CA PHE A 43 -37.05 6.97 12.80
C PHE A 43 -37.54 5.70 13.49
N LYS A 44 -38.64 5.81 14.23
CA LYS A 44 -39.27 4.66 14.88
C LYS A 44 -39.91 3.77 13.81
N ALA A 45 -39.31 2.61 13.55
CA ALA A 45 -39.87 1.57 12.70
C ALA A 45 -40.67 0.57 13.56
N PRO A 46 -41.77 -0.01 13.05
CA PRO A 46 -42.43 -1.13 13.70
C PRO A 46 -41.50 -2.35 13.73
N THR A 47 -41.66 -3.19 14.75
CA THR A 47 -40.91 -4.44 14.89
C THR A 47 -41.16 -5.36 13.69
N PHE A 48 -40.13 -6.12 13.29
CA PHE A 48 -40.17 -6.99 12.11
C PHE A 48 -41.31 -8.01 12.12
N GLU A 49 -41.78 -8.41 13.29
CA GLU A 49 -42.90 -9.35 13.48
C GLU A 49 -44.27 -8.77 13.09
N VAL A 50 -44.44 -7.44 13.18
CA VAL A 50 -45.73 -6.78 12.93
C VAL A 50 -45.87 -6.36 11.48
N ASP A 51 -44.80 -5.84 10.89
CA ASP A 51 -44.75 -5.47 9.47
C ASP A 51 -43.33 -5.65 8.91
N PRO A 52 -43.04 -6.76 8.22
CA PRO A 52 -41.73 -7.04 7.65
C PRO A 52 -41.28 -6.00 6.61
N ILE A 53 -42.23 -5.38 5.90
CA ILE A 53 -41.96 -4.44 4.79
C ILE A 53 -41.75 -3.03 5.36
N GLY A 54 -42.54 -2.62 6.35
CA GLY A 54 -42.39 -1.35 7.06
C GLY A 54 -41.19 -1.31 8.02
N SER A 55 -40.66 -2.47 8.44
CA SER A 55 -39.51 -2.55 9.34
C SER A 55 -38.16 -2.26 8.63
N THR A 56 -38.07 -2.50 7.32
CA THR A 56 -36.89 -2.14 6.50
C THR A 56 -37.06 -0.75 5.89
N VAL A 57 -37.01 0.27 6.75
CA VAL A 57 -37.12 1.66 6.31
C VAL A 57 -35.98 1.96 5.32
N PRO A 58 -36.23 2.48 4.10
CA PRO A 58 -35.17 2.81 3.13
C PRO A 58 -34.06 3.69 3.69
N GLN A 59 -34.38 4.46 4.73
CA GLN A 59 -33.48 5.31 5.47
C GLN A 59 -32.35 4.52 6.16
N ALA A 60 -32.58 3.27 6.54
CA ALA A 60 -31.56 2.39 7.12
C ALA A 60 -30.41 2.10 6.14
N ASP A 61 -30.64 2.22 4.82
CA ASP A 61 -29.58 2.11 3.81
C ASP A 61 -28.52 3.22 3.95
N TYR A 62 -28.85 4.36 4.55
CA TYR A 62 -27.86 5.41 4.81
C TYR A 62 -26.88 5.02 5.94
N LEU A 63 -27.24 4.10 6.84
CA LEU A 63 -26.39 3.71 7.97
C LEU A 63 -25.06 3.12 7.49
N TRP A 64 -25.09 2.10 6.63
CA TRP A 64 -23.86 1.46 6.15
C TRP A 64 -23.02 2.42 5.30
N ARG A 65 -23.67 3.29 4.52
CA ARG A 65 -22.99 4.33 3.73
C ARG A 65 -22.25 5.30 4.64
N ILE A 66 -22.91 5.81 5.68
CA ILE A 66 -22.30 6.74 6.63
C ILE A 66 -21.16 6.05 7.39
N VAL A 67 -21.32 4.80 7.80
CA VAL A 67 -20.26 4.01 8.46
C VAL A 67 -19.04 3.86 7.56
N LEU A 68 -19.22 3.53 6.28
CA LEU A 68 -18.11 3.45 5.33
C LEU A 68 -17.44 4.81 5.08
N MET A 69 -18.24 5.87 4.90
CA MET A 69 -17.70 7.22 4.66
C MET A 69 -16.95 7.75 5.89
N ALA A 70 -17.42 7.44 7.10
CA ALA A 70 -16.70 7.75 8.33
C ALA A 70 -15.37 6.99 8.42
N GLY A 71 -15.33 5.72 7.99
CA GLY A 71 -14.10 4.93 7.89
C GLY A 71 -13.08 5.47 6.88
N ALA A 72 -13.51 6.23 5.88
CA ALA A 72 -12.61 6.86 4.91
C ALA A 72 -11.78 8.01 5.52
N LEU A 73 -12.27 8.68 6.58
CA LEU A 73 -11.55 9.77 7.25
C LEU A 73 -10.20 9.34 7.86
N PRO A 74 -10.12 8.32 8.73
CA PRO A 74 -8.83 7.86 9.26
C PRO A 74 -7.90 7.30 8.18
N ALA A 75 -8.46 6.74 7.09
CA ALA A 75 -7.67 6.31 5.93
C ALA A 75 -7.02 7.49 5.20
N ALA A 76 -7.78 8.56 4.93
CA ALA A 76 -7.26 9.78 4.30
C ALA A 76 -6.19 10.47 5.17
N ILE A 77 -6.42 10.52 6.49
CA ILE A 77 -5.45 11.03 7.46
C ILE A 77 -4.15 10.20 7.41
N THR A 78 -4.26 8.87 7.40
CA THR A 78 -3.11 7.97 7.29
C THR A 78 -2.36 8.18 5.97
N PHE A 79 -3.10 8.37 4.88
CA PHE A 79 -2.53 8.66 3.56
C PHE A 79 -1.73 9.98 3.56
N TYR A 80 -2.28 11.04 4.14
CA TYR A 80 -1.58 12.32 4.27
C TYR A 80 -0.23 12.18 5.01
N TRP A 81 -0.21 11.46 6.14
CA TRP A 81 1.05 11.21 6.86
C TRP A 81 2.00 10.28 6.11
N ARG A 82 1.46 9.31 5.36
CA ARG A 82 2.25 8.44 4.50
C ARG A 82 3.02 9.21 3.43
N LEU A 83 2.44 10.27 2.88
CA LEU A 83 3.11 11.13 1.90
C LEU A 83 4.31 11.89 2.49
N LYS A 84 4.29 12.19 3.79
CA LYS A 84 5.37 12.93 4.46
C LYS A 84 6.50 12.06 5.01
N MET A 85 6.37 10.73 4.99
CA MET A 85 7.37 9.85 5.59
C MET A 85 8.60 9.66 4.68
N PRO A 86 9.83 9.80 5.22
CA PRO A 86 11.05 9.54 4.47
C PRO A 86 11.20 8.04 4.16
N LYS A 87 11.73 7.75 2.97
CA LYS A 87 12.03 6.39 2.52
C LYS A 87 13.07 5.74 3.44
N THR A 88 13.00 4.41 3.59
CA THR A 88 13.83 3.70 4.55
C THR A 88 15.32 3.73 4.18
N ALA A 89 16.20 3.78 5.19
CA ALA A 89 17.64 3.96 5.01
C ALA A 89 18.28 2.83 4.16
N ARG A 90 17.80 1.60 4.32
CA ARG A 90 18.23 0.41 3.57
C ARG A 90 17.79 0.47 2.11
N TYR A 91 16.59 0.99 1.83
CA TYR A 91 16.14 1.19 0.45
C TYR A 91 17.04 2.17 -0.29
N THR A 92 17.37 3.29 0.36
CA THR A 92 18.33 4.26 -0.18
C THR A 92 19.71 3.61 -0.37
N ALA A 93 20.21 2.87 0.61
CA ALA A 93 21.52 2.21 0.54
C ALA A 93 21.63 1.11 -0.53
N LEU A 94 20.53 0.46 -0.92
CA LEU A 94 20.52 -0.59 -1.94
C LEU A 94 20.45 -0.04 -3.37
N ILE A 95 19.75 1.09 -3.58
CA ILE A 95 19.56 1.65 -4.93
C ILE A 95 20.86 2.21 -5.50
N PHE A 96 21.65 2.91 -4.69
CA PHE A 96 22.92 3.49 -5.13
C PHE A 96 23.89 2.46 -5.75
N PRO A 97 24.22 1.33 -5.08
CA PRO A 97 25.09 0.31 -5.67
C PRO A 97 24.40 -0.49 -6.79
N ALA A 98 23.09 -0.73 -6.71
CA ALA A 98 22.36 -1.47 -7.75
C ALA A 98 22.30 -0.70 -9.08
N LYS A 99 22.11 0.62 -9.03
CA LYS A 99 22.10 1.49 -10.21
C LYS A 99 23.47 1.48 -10.90
N PHE A 100 24.55 1.57 -10.13
CA PHE A 100 25.92 1.47 -10.64
C PHE A 100 26.22 0.10 -11.28
N ARG A 101 25.81 -1.00 -10.62
CA ARG A 101 25.99 -2.36 -11.16
C ARG A 101 25.24 -2.58 -12.47
N SER A 102 24.02 -2.07 -12.57
CA SER A 102 23.18 -2.18 -13.78
C SER A 102 23.77 -1.39 -14.95
N THR A 103 24.30 -0.18 -14.72
CA THR A 103 24.96 0.61 -15.77
C THR A 103 26.23 -0.06 -16.31
N CYS A 104 27.07 -0.64 -15.43
CA CYS A 104 28.27 -1.34 -15.86
C CYS A 104 27.93 -2.59 -16.71
N HIS A 105 26.88 -3.33 -16.34
CA HIS A 105 26.42 -4.48 -17.13
C HIS A 105 25.87 -4.05 -18.51
N GLY A 106 25.10 -2.96 -18.56
CA GLY A 106 24.59 -2.41 -19.80
C GLY A 106 25.71 -1.95 -20.75
N ILE A 107 26.71 -1.24 -20.24
CA ILE A 107 27.87 -0.78 -21.03
C ILE A 107 28.66 -1.98 -21.56
N SER A 108 28.96 -2.97 -20.71
CA SER A 108 29.69 -4.17 -21.12
C SER A 108 28.94 -4.97 -22.19
N ALA A 109 27.61 -5.08 -22.09
CA ALA A 109 26.80 -5.77 -23.07
C ALA A 109 26.81 -5.07 -24.44
N THR A 110 26.74 -3.73 -24.45
CA THR A 110 26.80 -2.95 -25.69
C THR A 110 28.18 -3.02 -26.34
N LEU A 111 29.25 -2.90 -25.55
CA LEU A 111 30.62 -3.05 -26.05
C LEU A 111 30.89 -4.44 -26.62
N GLY A 112 30.39 -5.49 -25.97
CA GLY A 112 30.50 -6.87 -26.48
C GLY A 112 29.79 -7.08 -27.83
N LYS A 113 28.60 -6.48 -28.00
CA LYS A 113 27.87 -6.56 -29.28
C LYS A 113 28.57 -5.80 -30.40
N LEU A 114 29.12 -4.61 -30.12
CA LEU A 114 29.90 -3.86 -31.10
C LEU A 114 31.16 -4.60 -31.52
N GLY A 115 31.88 -5.21 -30.57
CA GLY A 115 33.05 -6.03 -30.85
C GLY A 115 32.73 -7.23 -31.75
N ALA A 116 31.59 -7.90 -31.54
CA ALA A 116 31.15 -9.00 -32.39
C ALA A 116 30.82 -8.56 -33.83
N ILE A 117 30.20 -7.39 -34.00
CA ILE A 117 29.91 -6.82 -35.32
C ILE A 117 31.22 -6.50 -36.06
N VAL A 118 32.14 -5.77 -35.42
CA VAL A 118 33.44 -5.43 -36.02
C VAL A 118 34.25 -6.67 -36.34
N GLY A 119 34.24 -7.69 -35.47
CA GLY A 119 34.89 -8.97 -35.72
C GLY A 119 34.29 -9.71 -36.93
N ALA A 120 32.96 -9.78 -37.03
CA ALA A 120 32.28 -10.46 -38.13
C ALA A 120 32.52 -9.78 -39.49
N PHE A 121 32.35 -8.45 -39.57
CA PHE A 121 32.52 -7.73 -40.83
C PHE A 121 33.99 -7.45 -41.16
N GLY A 122 34.80 -7.12 -40.15
CA GLY A 122 36.22 -6.81 -40.31
C GLY A 122 37.04 -8.04 -40.69
N PHE A 123 36.78 -9.22 -40.11
CA PHE A 123 37.49 -10.44 -40.50
C PHE A 123 37.16 -10.87 -41.93
N VAL A 124 35.88 -10.79 -42.33
CA VAL A 124 35.46 -11.10 -43.71
C VAL A 124 36.09 -10.13 -44.70
N TYR A 125 36.12 -8.83 -44.40
CA TYR A 125 36.77 -7.83 -45.25
C TYR A 125 38.28 -8.06 -45.38
N LEU A 126 38.97 -8.36 -44.27
CA LEU A 126 40.41 -8.66 -44.29
C LEU A 126 40.71 -9.96 -45.04
N ALA A 127 39.84 -10.96 -44.96
CA ALA A 127 39.99 -12.23 -45.68
C ALA A 127 39.79 -12.09 -47.20
N GLN A 128 39.04 -11.08 -47.66
CA GLN A 128 38.82 -10.82 -49.09
C GLN A 128 39.97 -10.07 -49.78
N ASN A 129 40.76 -9.27 -49.04
CA ASN A 129 41.91 -8.52 -49.58
C ASN A 129 43.22 -9.32 -49.62
N GLN A 130 43.14 -10.65 -49.69
CA GLN A 130 44.31 -11.55 -49.79
C GLN A 130 44.47 -12.17 -51.19
N GLU A 131 43.76 -11.64 -52.20
CA GLU A 131 44.07 -11.85 -53.63
C GLU A 131 44.84 -10.64 -54.20
#